data_AF-A0A6L8CQR9-F1
#
_entry.id   AF-A0A6L8CQR9-F1
#
_cell.length_a   1.000
_cell.length_b   1.000
_cell.length_c   1.000
_cell.angle_alpha   90.00
_cell.angle_beta   90.00
_cell.angle_gamma   90.00
#
_symmetry.space_group_name_H-M   'P 1'
#
loop_
_entity.id
_entity.type
_entity.pdbx_description
1 polymer ?
#
loop_
_entity_poly.entity_id
_entity_poly.type
_entity_poly.pdbx_seq_one_letter_code
_entity_poly.pdbx_strand_id
1 'polypeptide(L)'
;MVLAALSCRHPTVGKIFGPPLTFMYYPSMKMTIDILDSELEDVIRFSGAKTKREAVVTAVAEYNRRGRLAELTRHAGTCSGLITAEELQAERRKN
;
A
#
# COMPACT_ATOMS: atom_id res chain seq x y z
N MET A 1 3.20 31.50 18.10
CA MET A 1 2.83 30.63 19.24
C MET A 1 1.52 29.96 18.83
N VAL A 2 1.43 28.68 18.51
CA VAL A 2 1.97 27.50 19.18
C VAL A 2 2.43 26.45 18.15
N LEU A 3 3.64 25.97 18.35
CA LEU A 3 4.13 24.69 17.83
C LEU A 3 3.25 23.54 18.36
N ALA A 4 2.74 22.70 17.48
CA ALA A 4 2.45 21.30 17.80
C ALA A 4 2.64 20.47 16.53
N ALA A 5 3.90 20.24 16.20
CA ALA A 5 4.28 19.22 15.24
C ALA A 5 4.08 17.82 15.87
N LEU A 6 3.62 16.88 15.02
CA LEU A 6 3.89 15.43 15.04
C LEU A 6 2.97 14.51 15.87
N SER A 7 2.08 13.80 15.16
CA SER A 7 2.01 12.33 15.24
C SER A 7 1.21 11.67 14.07
N CYS A 8 1.32 12.18 12.85
CA CYS A 8 1.00 11.39 11.66
C CYS A 8 2.28 11.21 10.85
N ARG A 9 3.20 10.40 11.39
CA ARG A 9 4.41 9.98 10.70
C ARG A 9 3.98 8.94 9.66
N HIS A 10 3.48 9.38 8.51
CA HIS A 10 3.31 8.54 7.31
C HIS A 10 4.70 8.09 6.85
N PRO A 11 5.06 6.80 6.93
CA PRO A 11 6.31 6.32 6.35
C PRO A 11 5.97 5.67 5.02
N THR A 12 5.84 6.44 3.92
CA THR A 12 6.03 5.94 2.53
C THR A 12 5.74 7.05 1.52
N VAL A 13 6.56 8.10 1.47
CA VAL A 13 6.68 8.92 0.25
C VAL A 13 8.17 9.03 -0.05
N GLY A 14 8.69 8.06 -0.79
CA GLY A 14 10.12 7.97 -1.04
C GLY A 14 10.55 6.72 -1.77
N LYS A 15 9.88 6.36 -2.88
CA LYS A 15 10.38 5.41 -3.89
C LYS A 15 9.77 5.72 -5.26
N ILE A 16 10.19 6.82 -5.90
CA ILE A 16 9.79 7.14 -7.30
C ILE A 16 10.96 6.91 -8.28
N PHE A 17 12.18 6.67 -7.79
CA PHE A 17 13.30 6.23 -8.63
C PHE A 17 13.96 5.02 -7.97
N GLY A 18 13.62 3.83 -8.48
CA GLY A 18 14.36 2.62 -8.16
C GLY A 18 15.77 2.68 -8.75
N PRO A 19 16.80 2.20 -8.04
CA PRO A 19 18.16 2.09 -8.58
C PRO A 19 18.18 1.09 -9.77
N PRO A 20 19.19 1.18 -10.66
CA PRO A 20 19.35 0.25 -11.77
C PRO A 20 19.44 -1.20 -11.27
N LEU A 21 18.92 -2.12 -12.08
CA LEU A 21 18.60 -3.54 -11.83
C LEU A 21 19.78 -4.47 -11.50
N THR A 22 20.75 -4.04 -10.68
CA THR A 22 21.87 -4.89 -10.28
C THR A 22 21.64 -5.48 -8.88
N PHE A 23 20.84 -6.55 -8.86
CA PHE A 23 20.99 -7.70 -7.95
C PHE A 23 21.26 -7.40 -6.46
N MET A 24 20.32 -6.74 -5.78
CA MET A 24 20.38 -6.55 -4.33
C MET A 24 19.75 -7.77 -3.62
N TYR A 25 20.56 -8.58 -2.94
CA TYR A 25 20.13 -9.78 -2.20
C TYR A 25 19.29 -9.37 -0.97
N TYR A 26 17.98 -9.20 -1.14
CA TYR A 26 17.04 -9.21 -0.02
C TYR A 26 17.09 -10.61 0.61
N PRO A 27 17.18 -10.76 1.95
CA PRO A 27 17.07 -12.05 2.60
C PRO A 27 15.66 -12.58 2.33
N SER A 28 15.55 -13.39 1.29
CA SER A 28 14.30 -13.93 0.81
C SER A 28 14.32 -15.42 1.09
N MET A 29 13.43 -15.84 1.98
CA MET A 29 13.18 -17.28 2.14
C MET A 29 12.49 -17.78 0.88
N LYS A 30 13.06 -18.84 0.31
CA LYS A 30 12.41 -19.59 -0.76
C LYS A 30 11.50 -20.60 -0.08
N MET A 31 10.24 -20.57 -0.43
CA MET A 31 9.29 -21.60 -0.08
C MET A 31 8.72 -22.18 -1.38
N THR A 32 8.47 -23.48 -1.35
CA THR A 32 7.72 -24.17 -2.39
C THR A 32 6.27 -24.22 -1.92
N ILE A 33 5.35 -23.70 -2.75
CA ILE A 33 3.92 -23.72 -2.49
C ILE A 33 3.29 -24.30 -3.76
N ASP A 34 2.44 -25.30 -3.58
CA ASP A 34 1.64 -25.85 -4.67
C ASP A 34 0.40 -24.97 -4.85
N ILE A 35 0.22 -24.45 -6.07
CA ILE A 35 -0.89 -23.55 -6.44
C ILE A 35 -1.54 -24.17 -7.66
N LEU A 36 -2.87 -24.19 -7.71
CA LEU A 36 -3.61 -24.66 -8.88
C LEU A 36 -3.30 -23.75 -10.08
N ASP A 37 -3.07 -24.33 -11.25
CA ASP A 37 -2.72 -23.56 -12.46
C ASP A 37 -3.82 -22.53 -12.79
N SER A 38 -5.08 -22.87 -12.58
CA SER A 38 -6.22 -21.94 -12.76
C SER A 38 -6.15 -20.71 -11.85
N GLU A 39 -5.75 -20.90 -10.59
CA GLU A 39 -5.61 -19.78 -9.64
C GLU A 39 -4.40 -18.91 -10.02
N LEU A 40 -3.31 -19.54 -10.46
CA LEU A 40 -2.11 -18.83 -10.90
C LEU A 40 -2.37 -18.00 -12.16
N GLU A 41 -3.15 -18.52 -13.11
CA GLU A 41 -3.58 -17.80 -14.31
C GLU A 41 -4.41 -16.57 -13.96
N ASP A 42 -5.36 -16.69 -13.02
CA ASP A 42 -6.15 -15.56 -12.54
C ASP A 42 -5.27 -14.49 -11.88
N VAL A 43 -4.31 -14.91 -11.03
CA VAL A 43 -3.38 -13.97 -10.40
C VAL A 43 -2.55 -13.24 -11.45
N ILE A 44 -2.04 -13.94 -12.47
CA ILE A 44 -1.28 -13.33 -13.58
C ILE A 44 -2.16 -12.34 -14.34
N ARG A 45 -3.41 -12.72 -14.64
CA ARG A 45 -4.37 -11.86 -15.35
C ARG A 45 -4.69 -10.59 -14.57
N PHE A 46 -4.91 -10.68 -13.26
CA PHE A 46 -5.27 -9.53 -12.43
C PHE A 46 -4.08 -8.66 -12.05
N SER A 47 -2.89 -9.25 -11.85
CA SER A 47 -1.68 -8.51 -11.48
C SER A 47 -0.91 -7.95 -12.68
N GLY A 48 -1.08 -8.52 -13.88
CA GLY A 48 -0.26 -8.20 -15.05
C GLY A 48 1.19 -8.71 -14.94
N ALA A 49 1.46 -9.62 -14.01
CA ALA A 49 2.80 -10.15 -13.76
C ALA A 49 3.33 -10.95 -14.95
N LYS A 50 4.64 -10.86 -15.19
CA LYS A 50 5.31 -11.60 -16.29
C LYS A 50 5.83 -12.95 -15.86
N THR A 51 6.00 -13.16 -14.55
CA THR A 51 6.57 -14.40 -13.99
C THR A 51 5.70 -14.97 -12.87
N LYS A 52 5.74 -16.30 -12.70
CA LYS A 52 5.01 -17.00 -11.62
C LYS A 52 5.36 -16.44 -10.23
N ARG A 53 6.65 -16.14 -9.99
CA ARG A 53 7.12 -15.55 -8.73
C ARG A 53 6.54 -14.15 -8.51
N GLU A 54 6.59 -13.30 -9.54
CA GLU A 54 6.07 -11.93 -9.48
C GLU A 54 4.57 -11.92 -9.21
N ALA A 55 3.81 -12.82 -9.84
CA ALA A 55 2.38 -12.99 -9.63
C ALA A 55 2.06 -13.25 -8.14
N VAL A 56 2.73 -14.25 -7.54
CA VAL A 56 2.53 -14.61 -6.14
C VAL A 56 2.97 -13.51 -5.18
N VAL A 57 4.12 -12.89 -5.42
CA VAL A 57 4.61 -11.77 -4.59
C VAL A 57 3.63 -10.59 -4.63
N THR A 58 3.07 -10.31 -5.81
CA THR A 58 2.09 -9.22 -5.98
C THR A 58 0.78 -9.55 -5.27
N ALA A 59 0.29 -10.79 -5.38
CA ALA A 59 -0.91 -11.24 -4.67
C ALA A 59 -0.77 -11.09 -3.15
N VAL A 60 0.37 -11.49 -2.57
CA VAL A 60 0.65 -11.34 -1.14
C VAL A 60 0.72 -9.87 -0.74
N ALA A 61 1.38 -9.03 -1.54
CA ALA A 61 1.46 -7.59 -1.26
C ALA A 61 0.08 -6.93 -1.25
N GLU A 62 -0.78 -7.30 -2.21
CA GLU A 62 -2.14 -6.79 -2.34
C GLU A 62 -3.06 -7.27 -1.22
N TYR A 63 -2.95 -8.55 -0.83
CA TYR A 63 -3.66 -9.09 0.33
C TYR A 63 -3.32 -8.30 1.60
N ASN A 64 -2.04 -8.06 1.85
CA ASN A 64 -1.58 -7.29 3.00
C ASN A 64 -2.02 -5.82 2.92
N ARG A 65 -2.07 -5.23 1.73
CA ARG A 65 -2.57 -3.87 1.52
C ARG A 65 -4.03 -3.77 1.94
N ARG A 66 -4.89 -4.71 1.51
CA ARG A 66 -6.31 -4.74 1.87
C ARG A 66 -6.51 -4.93 3.37
N GLY A 67 -5.70 -5.80 4.00
CA GLY A 67 -5.71 -5.97 5.46
C GLY A 67 -5.40 -4.68 6.21
N ARG A 68 -4.34 -3.96 5.81
CA ARG A 68 -4.01 -2.65 6.40
C ARG A 68 -5.11 -1.62 6.19
N LEU A 69 -5.75 -1.58 5.01
CA LEU A 69 -6.87 -0.67 4.77
C LEU A 69 -8.07 -0.99 5.67
N ALA A 70 -8.40 -2.28 5.84
CA ALA A 70 -9.49 -2.70 6.72
C ALA A 70 -9.23 -2.32 8.20
N GLU A 71 -7.98 -2.41 8.65
CA GLU A 71 -7.58 -1.97 9.98
C GLU A 71 -7.70 -0.45 10.13
N LEU A 72 -7.25 0.32 9.14
CA LEU A 72 -7.41 1.79 9.14
C LEU A 72 -8.87 2.22 9.17
N THR A 73 -9.77 1.50 8.50
CA THR A 73 -11.21 1.80 8.53
C THR A 73 -11.79 1.71 9.96
N ARG A 74 -11.21 0.91 10.86
CA ARG A 74 -11.67 0.85 12.27
C ARG A 74 -11.46 2.16 13.02
N HIS A 75 -10.52 2.98 12.56
CA HIS A 75 -10.23 4.30 13.13
C HIS A 75 -10.89 5.44 12.33
N ALA A 76 -11.71 5.12 11.32
CA ALA A 76 -12.47 6.12 10.61
C ALA A 76 -13.49 6.78 11.56
N GLY A 77 -13.41 8.10 11.71
CA GLY A 77 -14.28 8.89 12.59
C GLY A 77 -13.74 9.11 14.01
N THR A 78 -12.64 8.45 14.43
CA THR A 78 -12.02 8.71 15.74
C THR A 78 -11.06 9.90 15.75
N CYS A 79 -10.73 10.44 14.57
CA CYS A 79 -9.80 11.56 14.44
C CYS A 79 -10.53 12.90 14.62
N SER A 80 -10.59 13.39 15.85
CA SER A 80 -11.23 14.67 16.22
C SER A 80 -10.50 15.93 15.72
N GLY A 81 -9.26 15.79 15.25
CA GLY A 81 -8.44 16.90 14.73
C GLY A 81 -8.48 17.09 13.21
N LEU A 82 -9.33 16.35 12.48
CA LEU A 82 -9.47 16.49 11.04
C LEU A 82 -10.62 17.44 10.71
N ILE A 83 -10.39 18.33 9.73
CA ILE A 83 -11.42 19.21 9.20
C ILE A 83 -12.54 18.40 8.54
N THR A 84 -13.77 18.90 8.64
CA THR A 84 -14.93 18.26 8.02
C THR A 84 -14.93 18.45 6.51
N ALA A 85 -15.74 17.66 5.79
CA ALA A 85 -15.87 17.78 4.34
C ALA A 85 -16.38 19.18 3.92
N GLU A 86 -17.22 19.80 4.75
CA GLU A 86 -17.78 21.13 4.53
C GLU A 86 -16.72 22.22 4.67
N GLU A 87 -15.90 22.15 5.73
CA GLU A 87 -14.76 23.05 5.96
C GLU A 87 -13.73 22.95 4.82
N LEU A 88 -13.43 21.74 4.35
CA LEU A 88 -12.54 21.54 3.20
C LEU A 88 -13.08 22.17 1.91
N GLN A 89 -14.39 22.09 1.67
CA GLN A 89 -15.01 22.70 0.50
C GLN A 89 -15.01 24.23 0.58
N ALA A 90 -15.20 24.80 1.77
CA ALA A 90 -15.12 26.24 1.98
C ALA A 90 -13.72 26.78 1.67
N GLU A 91 -12.66 26.09 2.12
CA GLU A 91 -11.28 26.49 1.83
C GLU A 91 -10.92 26.34 0.34
N ARG A 92 -11.41 25.30 -0.34
CA ARG A 92 -11.22 25.14 -1.80
C ARG A 92 -11.90 26.20 -2.65
N ARG A 93 -12.98 26.82 -2.15
CA ARG A 93 -13.70 27.90 -2.86
C ARG A 93 -13.05 29.27 -2.67
N LYS A 94 -12.19 29.43 -1.66
CA LYS A 94 -11.51 30.70 -1.35
C LYS A 94 -10.23 30.93 -2.17
N ASN A 95 -9.78 29.94 -2.94
CA ASN A 95 -8.56 29.98 -3.74
C ASN A 95 -8.88 29.77 -5.23
#